data_AF-A0A2S0IGD6-F1
#
_entry.id   AF-A0A2S0IGD6-F1
#
_cell.length_a   1.000
_cell.length_b   1.000
_cell.length_c   1.000
_cell.angle_alpha   90.00
_cell.angle_beta   90.00
_cell.angle_gamma   90.00
#
_symmetry.space_group_name_H-M   'P 1'
#
loop_
_entity.id
_entity.type
_entity.pdbx_description
1 polymer ?
#
loop_
_entity_poly.entity_id
_entity_poly.type
_entity_poly.pdbx_seq_one_letter_code
_entity_poly.pdbx_strand_id
1 'polypeptide(L)'
;MRRLFEARLTDVAANKLARRWCEQYAAADGKDRRLMLAALAQIRATYAGDGGEGVRLFKRFNAQPQGLRFLVELRADMLRWRKQVAGIQSLDKELEGLLSAWFDVGLLELRPLTWDSPASLLEKLILYEAVHEIKSWDDLRHRVAPDRRCYAYFHPQMPGVPLIFVEVAFASQMADNVQVLLDSTLPPQDLDKARWAIFYSISNTQPGLKGISFGNFLLKRVVEQLLEELPKLKAFATLSPIPGFTDWLGKQDAQAVEAIVREDKSRAKDRKREGVPDGQRWVARLAKAAQGKTPDVVKRAGFRLAACYLKSMKNGLPVDPVARFHLGNGARIERLNWAADTSPKGLKQSCAMMVNYLYDLDELDTNLQHLNDGKPQISRGVGRVA
;
A
#
# COMPACT_ATOMS: atom_id res chain seq x y z
N MET A 1 -13.20 27.23 -20.70
CA MET A 1 -12.81 26.36 -19.56
C MET A 1 -13.20 26.92 -18.19
N ARG A 2 -13.09 28.23 -17.89
CA ARG A 2 -13.58 28.83 -16.62
C ARG A 2 -15.00 28.40 -16.21
N ARG A 3 -15.93 28.36 -17.17
CA ARG A 3 -17.30 27.87 -16.96
C ARG A 3 -17.40 26.48 -16.32
N LEU A 4 -16.41 25.60 -16.51
CA LEU A 4 -16.38 24.27 -15.90
C LEU A 4 -16.25 24.34 -14.37
N PHE A 5 -15.48 25.33 -13.88
CA PHE A 5 -15.19 25.58 -12.47
C PHE A 5 -16.30 26.40 -11.77
N GLU A 6 -16.86 27.39 -12.47
CA GLU A 6 -17.74 28.41 -11.86
C GLU A 6 -19.23 28.04 -11.92
N ALA A 7 -19.69 27.44 -13.03
CA ALA A 7 -21.12 27.25 -13.25
C ALA A 7 -21.73 26.34 -12.18
N ARG A 8 -23.03 26.45 -11.93
CA ARG A 8 -23.75 25.49 -11.07
C ARG A 8 -23.65 24.07 -11.66
N LEU A 9 -23.73 23.03 -10.82
CA LEU A 9 -23.64 21.63 -11.30
C LEU A 9 -24.77 21.26 -12.27
N THR A 10 -25.92 21.95 -12.17
CA THR A 10 -27.08 21.78 -13.05
C THR A 10 -27.01 22.57 -14.36
N ASP A 11 -25.97 23.38 -14.60
CA ASP A 11 -25.84 24.14 -15.85
C ASP A 11 -25.60 23.21 -17.05
N VAL A 12 -26.59 23.16 -17.95
CA VAL A 12 -26.60 22.27 -19.13
C VAL A 12 -25.44 22.55 -20.09
N ALA A 13 -25.12 23.82 -20.33
CA ALA A 13 -24.06 24.17 -21.27
C ALA A 13 -22.67 23.88 -20.69
N ALA A 14 -22.48 24.07 -19.38
CA ALA A 14 -21.27 23.66 -18.67
C ALA A 14 -21.12 22.12 -18.68
N ASN A 15 -22.21 21.37 -18.52
CA ASN A 15 -22.19 19.91 -18.59
C ASN A 15 -21.89 19.40 -20.01
N LYS A 16 -22.46 20.02 -21.04
CA LYS A 16 -22.08 19.72 -22.45
C LYS A 16 -20.61 20.03 -22.72
N LEU A 17 -20.09 21.13 -22.18
CA LEU A 17 -18.67 21.46 -22.30
C LEU A 17 -17.79 20.44 -21.57
N ALA A 18 -18.19 20.01 -20.37
CA ALA A 18 -17.48 18.99 -19.59
C ALA A 18 -17.40 17.68 -20.35
N ARG A 19 -18.52 17.22 -20.92
CA ARG A 19 -18.58 16.03 -21.75
C ARG A 19 -17.59 16.08 -22.92
N ARG A 20 -17.64 17.17 -23.70
CA ARG A 20 -16.71 17.38 -24.83
C ARG A 20 -15.25 17.40 -24.37
N TRP A 21 -14.97 18.02 -23.23
CA TRP A 21 -13.62 18.08 -22.68
C TRP A 21 -13.11 16.68 -22.27
N CYS A 22 -13.94 15.87 -21.60
CA CYS A 22 -13.61 14.49 -21.27
C CYS A 22 -13.39 13.62 -22.52
N GLU A 23 -14.25 13.75 -23.53
CA GLU A 23 -14.12 13.05 -24.82
C GLU A 23 -12.81 13.42 -25.54
N GLN A 24 -12.49 14.72 -25.60
CA GLN A 24 -11.23 15.22 -26.18
C GLN A 24 -10.01 14.72 -25.39
N TYR A 25 -10.06 14.77 -24.05
CA TYR A 25 -8.96 14.31 -23.22
C TYR A 25 -8.71 12.81 -23.39
N ALA A 26 -9.77 12.01 -23.44
CA ALA A 26 -9.67 10.57 -23.64
C ALA A 26 -9.06 10.21 -25.01
N ALA A 27 -9.42 10.95 -26.06
CA ALA A 27 -8.90 10.75 -27.42
C ALA A 27 -7.49 11.34 -27.65
N ALA A 28 -7.04 12.26 -26.78
CA ALA A 28 -5.75 12.94 -26.92
C ALA A 28 -4.56 12.05 -26.58
N ASP A 29 -3.42 12.34 -27.22
CA ASP A 29 -2.14 11.72 -26.89
C ASP A 29 -1.54 12.27 -25.58
N GLY A 30 -0.41 11.71 -25.15
CA GLY A 30 0.23 12.12 -23.89
C GLY A 30 0.72 13.57 -23.88
N LYS A 31 1.10 14.14 -25.02
CA LYS A 31 1.56 15.53 -25.11
C LYS A 31 0.37 16.48 -24.95
N ASP A 32 -0.71 16.20 -25.65
CA ASP A 32 -1.92 17.01 -25.65
C ASP A 32 -2.64 16.92 -24.30
N ARG A 33 -2.76 15.73 -23.70
CA ARG A 33 -3.28 15.56 -22.33
C ARG A 33 -2.51 16.40 -21.31
N ARG A 34 -1.18 16.43 -21.40
CA ARG A 34 -0.34 17.25 -20.51
C ARG A 34 -0.61 18.75 -20.69
N LEU A 35 -0.81 19.22 -21.94
CA LEU A 35 -1.19 20.62 -22.22
C LEU A 35 -2.58 20.94 -21.67
N MET A 36 -3.55 20.03 -21.83
CA MET A 36 -4.89 20.17 -21.28
C MET A 36 -4.88 20.26 -19.74
N LEU A 37 -4.08 19.42 -19.07
CA LEU A 37 -3.88 19.50 -17.61
C LEU A 37 -3.23 20.81 -17.19
N ALA A 38 -2.22 21.28 -17.93
CA ALA A 38 -1.59 22.57 -17.66
C ALA A 38 -2.59 23.72 -17.76
N ALA A 39 -3.48 23.69 -18.75
CA ALA A 39 -4.52 24.70 -18.91
C ALA A 39 -5.55 24.64 -17.76
N LEU A 40 -5.93 23.45 -17.28
CA LEU A 40 -6.76 23.31 -16.07
C LEU A 40 -6.07 23.86 -14.83
N ALA A 41 -4.80 23.52 -14.61
CA ALA A 41 -4.02 23.99 -13.47
C ALA A 41 -3.86 25.51 -13.47
N GLN A 42 -3.59 26.11 -14.63
CA GLN A 42 -3.48 27.56 -14.80
C GLN A 42 -4.80 28.26 -14.46
N ILE A 43 -5.94 27.73 -14.91
CA ILE A 43 -7.25 28.30 -14.57
C ILE A 43 -7.54 28.15 -13.08
N ARG A 44 -7.28 26.97 -12.49
CA ARG A 44 -7.45 26.74 -11.06
C ARG A 44 -6.64 27.74 -10.23
N ALA A 45 -5.42 28.08 -10.66
CA ALA A 45 -4.54 29.03 -9.99
C ALA A 45 -5.08 30.47 -9.99
N THR A 46 -6.09 30.80 -10.81
CA THR A 46 -6.73 32.14 -10.81
C THR A 46 -7.78 32.32 -9.73
N TYR A 47 -8.22 31.25 -9.06
CA TYR A 47 -9.17 31.32 -7.95
C TYR A 47 -8.44 31.41 -6.61
N ALA A 48 -9.04 32.13 -5.66
CA ALA A 48 -8.53 32.21 -4.29
C ALA A 48 -8.55 30.83 -3.59
N GLY A 49 -7.92 30.76 -2.41
CA GLY A 49 -7.53 29.50 -1.75
C GLY A 49 -8.66 28.65 -1.15
N ASP A 50 -9.93 28.93 -1.46
CA ASP A 50 -11.12 28.35 -0.83
C ASP A 50 -11.62 27.03 -1.45
N GLY A 51 -10.94 26.53 -2.50
CA GLY A 51 -10.94 25.10 -2.86
C GLY A 51 -12.24 24.51 -3.44
N GLY A 52 -13.30 25.29 -3.54
CA GLY A 52 -14.62 24.84 -4.00
C GLY A 52 -14.68 24.60 -5.51
N GLU A 53 -13.89 25.31 -6.29
CA GLU A 53 -13.96 25.33 -7.75
C GLU A 53 -13.46 24.04 -8.38
N GLY A 54 -12.31 23.52 -7.93
CA GLY A 54 -11.81 22.25 -8.42
C GLY A 54 -12.67 21.08 -7.95
N VAL A 55 -13.18 21.13 -6.72
CA VAL A 55 -14.20 20.17 -6.24
C VAL A 55 -15.43 20.18 -7.15
N ARG A 56 -15.91 21.37 -7.54
CA ARG A 56 -17.06 21.51 -8.45
C ARG A 56 -16.75 20.98 -9.85
N LEU A 57 -15.56 21.26 -10.38
CA LEU A 57 -15.08 20.70 -11.65
C LEU A 57 -15.14 19.17 -11.61
N PHE A 58 -14.56 18.55 -10.60
CA PHE A 58 -14.50 17.09 -10.50
C PHE A 58 -15.88 16.46 -10.28
N LYS A 59 -16.75 17.08 -9.46
CA LYS A 59 -18.15 16.64 -9.35
C LYS A 59 -18.87 16.71 -10.70
N ARG A 60 -18.60 17.73 -11.52
CA ARG A 60 -19.15 17.85 -12.87
C ARG A 60 -18.63 16.77 -13.82
N PHE A 61 -17.34 16.45 -13.76
CA PHE A 61 -16.75 15.34 -14.51
C PHE A 61 -17.30 13.98 -14.06
N ASN A 62 -17.47 13.77 -12.75
CA ASN A 62 -18.05 12.53 -12.22
C ASN A 62 -19.49 12.31 -12.71
N ALA A 63 -20.26 13.39 -12.91
CA ALA A 63 -21.62 13.32 -13.43
C ALA A 63 -21.71 12.99 -14.94
N GLN A 64 -20.58 12.90 -15.65
CA GLN A 64 -20.56 12.46 -17.05
C GLN A 64 -20.60 10.92 -17.15
N PRO A 65 -20.97 10.35 -18.31
CA PRO A 65 -20.86 8.92 -18.53
C PRO A 65 -19.45 8.42 -18.25
N GLN A 66 -19.31 7.35 -17.45
CA GLN A 66 -18.02 6.82 -17.00
C GLN A 66 -17.14 7.83 -16.24
N GLY A 67 -17.75 8.87 -15.65
CA GLY A 67 -17.04 9.98 -15.02
C GLY A 67 -16.09 9.57 -13.90
N LEU A 68 -16.48 8.59 -13.07
CA LEU A 68 -15.63 8.11 -11.98
C LEU A 68 -14.35 7.46 -12.51
N ARG A 69 -14.47 6.57 -13.51
CA ARG A 69 -13.33 5.95 -14.19
C ARG A 69 -12.43 7.00 -14.83
N PHE A 70 -13.02 7.96 -15.52
CA PHE A 70 -12.30 9.06 -16.14
C PHE A 70 -11.46 9.85 -15.11
N LEU A 71 -12.01 10.12 -13.93
CA LEU A 71 -11.29 10.84 -12.88
C LEU A 71 -10.12 10.06 -12.30
N VAL A 72 -10.23 8.73 -12.20
CA VAL A 72 -9.10 7.87 -11.81
C VAL A 72 -7.99 7.96 -12.86
N GLU A 73 -8.32 7.86 -14.14
CA GLU A 73 -7.34 7.99 -15.23
C GLU A 73 -6.72 9.41 -15.27
N LEU A 74 -7.53 10.45 -15.08
CA LEU A 74 -7.08 11.84 -14.99
C LEU A 74 -6.09 12.03 -13.84
N ARG A 75 -6.38 11.49 -12.65
CA ARG A 75 -5.45 11.57 -11.51
C ARG A 75 -4.16 10.82 -11.77
N ALA A 76 -4.22 9.68 -12.46
CA ALA A 76 -3.00 8.96 -12.84
C ALA A 76 -2.05 9.84 -13.67
N ASP A 77 -2.58 10.60 -14.63
CA ASP A 77 -1.81 11.56 -15.43
C ASP A 77 -1.31 12.75 -14.59
N MET A 78 -2.14 13.26 -13.68
CA MET A 78 -1.73 14.33 -12.74
C MET A 78 -0.55 13.89 -11.86
N LEU A 79 -0.56 12.65 -11.36
CA LEU A 79 0.53 12.08 -10.59
C LEU A 79 1.77 11.84 -11.45
N ARG A 80 1.60 11.33 -12.68
CA ARG A 80 2.69 11.08 -13.64
C ARG A 80 3.44 12.36 -14.00
N TRP A 81 2.72 13.46 -14.23
CA TRP A 81 3.29 14.75 -14.64
C TRP A 81 3.35 15.77 -13.51
N ARG A 82 3.28 15.34 -12.25
CA ARG A 82 3.31 16.20 -11.05
C ARG A 82 4.47 17.21 -11.03
N LYS A 83 5.63 16.83 -11.59
CA LYS A 83 6.83 17.68 -11.68
C LYS A 83 6.92 18.52 -12.96
N GLN A 84 6.06 18.23 -13.95
CA GLN A 84 6.09 18.85 -15.29
C GLN A 84 4.97 19.87 -15.49
N VAL A 85 3.87 19.75 -14.73
CA VAL A 85 2.74 20.67 -14.78
C VAL A 85 2.72 21.51 -13.50
N ALA A 86 3.02 22.80 -13.62
CA ALA A 86 3.00 23.73 -12.48
C ALA A 86 1.56 23.91 -11.96
N GLY A 87 1.41 23.94 -10.63
CA GLY A 87 0.11 24.16 -9.96
C GLY A 87 -0.83 22.95 -9.90
N ILE A 88 -0.46 21.80 -10.48
CA ILE A 88 -1.32 20.62 -10.53
C ILE A 88 -1.58 19.99 -9.14
N GLN A 89 -0.70 20.25 -8.17
CA GLN A 89 -0.77 19.68 -6.82
C GLN A 89 -2.04 20.13 -6.06
N SER A 90 -2.52 21.34 -6.30
CA SER A 90 -3.74 21.85 -5.68
C SER A 90 -4.97 21.08 -6.20
N LEU A 91 -5.04 20.85 -7.51
CA LEU A 91 -6.07 20.03 -8.13
C LEU A 91 -5.99 18.57 -7.67
N ASP A 92 -4.77 18.03 -7.55
CA ASP A 92 -4.55 16.66 -7.06
C ASP A 92 -5.08 16.50 -5.63
N LYS A 93 -4.80 17.46 -4.75
CA LYS A 93 -5.30 17.44 -3.36
C LYS A 93 -6.83 17.48 -3.28
N GLU A 94 -7.47 18.31 -4.10
CA GLU A 94 -8.95 18.40 -4.16
C GLU A 94 -9.57 17.10 -4.71
N LEU A 95 -8.96 16.52 -5.75
CA LEU A 95 -9.42 15.25 -6.31
C LEU A 95 -9.18 14.08 -5.35
N GLU A 96 -8.04 14.06 -4.65
CA GLU A 96 -7.70 13.07 -3.63
C GLU A 96 -8.75 13.02 -2.52
N GLY A 97 -9.21 14.19 -2.04
CA GLY A 97 -10.28 14.26 -1.04
C GLY A 97 -11.60 13.67 -1.55
N LEU A 98 -11.99 13.96 -2.80
CA LEU A 98 -13.19 13.40 -3.41
C LEU A 98 -13.08 11.88 -3.64
N LEU A 99 -11.95 11.41 -4.16
CA LEU A 99 -11.72 9.98 -4.39
C LEU A 99 -11.69 9.21 -3.08
N SER A 100 -11.14 9.77 -2.00
CA SER A 100 -11.17 9.14 -0.68
C SER A 100 -12.60 8.93 -0.17
N ALA A 101 -13.50 9.88 -0.44
CA ALA A 101 -14.91 9.74 -0.07
C ALA A 101 -15.69 8.79 -0.99
N TRP A 102 -15.40 8.79 -2.30
CA TRP A 102 -16.12 7.96 -3.28
C TRP A 102 -15.64 6.51 -3.34
N PHE A 103 -14.40 6.24 -2.91
CA PHE A 103 -13.82 4.90 -2.85
C PHE A 103 -13.70 4.39 -1.41
N ASP A 104 -14.48 4.92 -0.48
CA ASP A 104 -14.55 4.32 0.86
C ASP A 104 -15.00 2.86 0.76
N VAL A 105 -14.39 1.97 1.55
CA VAL A 105 -14.68 0.53 1.55
C VAL A 105 -16.16 0.25 1.73
N GLY A 106 -16.88 1.11 2.47
CA GLY A 106 -18.34 1.08 2.64
C GLY A 106 -19.11 0.97 1.33
N LEU A 107 -18.60 1.61 0.28
CA LEU A 107 -19.20 1.72 -1.06
C LEU A 107 -18.65 0.70 -2.06
N LEU A 108 -17.67 -0.12 -1.66
CA LEU A 108 -17.07 -1.14 -2.51
C LEU A 108 -17.70 -2.51 -2.29
N GLU A 109 -17.76 -3.29 -3.37
CA GLU A 109 -18.18 -4.68 -3.35
C GLU A 109 -16.95 -5.57 -3.26
N LEU A 110 -16.92 -6.45 -2.25
CA LEU A 110 -15.93 -7.51 -2.15
C LEU A 110 -16.41 -8.72 -2.96
N ARG A 111 -15.56 -9.26 -3.84
CA ARG A 111 -15.87 -10.47 -4.60
C ARG A 111 -14.72 -11.48 -4.50
N PRO A 112 -15.00 -12.78 -4.32
CA PRO A 112 -13.99 -13.81 -4.40
C PRO A 112 -13.50 -13.95 -5.85
N LEU A 113 -12.21 -14.22 -6.00
CA LEU A 113 -11.59 -14.60 -7.25
C LEU A 113 -11.12 -16.04 -7.16
N THR A 114 -11.53 -16.81 -8.15
CA THR A 114 -11.29 -18.25 -8.27
C THR A 114 -10.76 -18.56 -9.66
N TRP A 115 -10.33 -19.79 -9.90
CA TRP A 115 -9.91 -20.22 -11.23
C TRP A 115 -11.03 -20.12 -12.29
N ASP A 116 -12.29 -20.15 -11.86
CA ASP A 116 -13.47 -20.01 -12.74
C ASP A 116 -13.84 -18.55 -13.04
N SER A 117 -13.13 -17.59 -12.45
CA SER A 117 -13.33 -16.17 -12.72
C SER A 117 -12.95 -15.81 -14.16
N PRO A 118 -13.58 -14.79 -14.79
CA PRO A 118 -13.30 -14.44 -16.18
C PRO A 118 -11.81 -14.20 -16.43
N ALA A 119 -11.28 -14.78 -17.50
CA ALA A 119 -9.85 -14.65 -17.85
C ALA A 119 -9.40 -13.18 -17.98
N SER A 120 -10.27 -12.29 -18.46
CA SER A 120 -10.01 -10.85 -18.56
C SER A 120 -9.86 -10.14 -17.20
N LEU A 121 -10.35 -10.75 -16.11
CA LEU A 121 -10.16 -10.29 -14.75
C LEU A 121 -8.89 -10.89 -14.14
N LEU A 122 -8.65 -12.18 -14.36
CA LEU A 122 -7.44 -12.88 -13.93
C LEU A 122 -6.18 -12.31 -14.59
N GLU A 123 -6.23 -11.91 -15.86
CA GLU A 123 -5.13 -11.22 -16.54
C GLU A 123 -4.75 -9.90 -15.83
N LYS A 124 -5.73 -9.20 -15.24
CA LYS A 124 -5.46 -7.99 -14.47
C LYS A 124 -4.73 -8.27 -13.16
N LEU A 125 -4.91 -9.44 -12.54
CA LEU A 125 -4.08 -9.86 -11.41
C LEU A 125 -2.61 -9.92 -11.83
N ILE A 126 -2.32 -10.57 -12.98
CA ILE A 126 -0.95 -10.68 -13.50
C ILE A 126 -0.36 -9.28 -13.76
N LEU A 127 -1.11 -8.39 -14.42
CA LEU A 127 -0.62 -7.07 -14.81
C LEU A 127 -0.37 -6.12 -13.64
N TYR A 128 -1.15 -6.25 -12.56
CA TYR A 128 -1.15 -5.28 -11.45
C TYR A 128 -0.57 -5.81 -10.14
N GLU A 129 -0.12 -7.07 -10.11
CA GLU A 129 0.46 -7.63 -8.89
C GLU A 129 1.78 -6.91 -8.54
N ALA A 130 1.73 -6.13 -7.46
CA ALA A 130 2.77 -5.17 -7.11
C ALA A 130 3.69 -5.66 -5.99
N VAL A 131 3.35 -6.73 -5.28
CA VAL A 131 4.10 -7.26 -4.14
C VAL A 131 4.99 -8.41 -4.58
N HIS A 132 4.41 -9.46 -5.18
CA HIS A 132 5.11 -10.65 -5.66
C HIS A 132 4.68 -10.96 -7.09
N GLU A 133 5.50 -10.56 -8.07
CA GLU A 133 5.23 -10.72 -9.50
C GLU A 133 4.73 -12.14 -9.84
N ILE A 134 3.58 -12.20 -10.54
CA ILE A 134 3.01 -13.45 -11.05
C ILE A 134 3.71 -13.80 -12.37
N LYS A 135 4.44 -14.92 -12.39
CA LYS A 135 5.34 -15.24 -13.51
C LYS A 135 4.68 -16.07 -14.62
N SER A 136 3.57 -16.73 -14.32
CA SER A 136 2.89 -17.62 -15.26
C SER A 136 1.41 -17.81 -14.91
N TRP A 137 0.65 -18.41 -15.83
CA TRP A 137 -0.72 -18.84 -15.57
C TRP A 137 -0.81 -19.94 -14.51
N ASP A 138 0.22 -20.77 -14.39
CA ASP A 138 0.29 -21.80 -13.34
C ASP A 138 0.49 -21.18 -11.95
N ASP A 139 1.32 -20.13 -11.85
CA ASP A 139 1.47 -19.33 -10.62
C ASP A 139 0.13 -18.65 -10.26
N LEU A 140 -0.54 -18.06 -11.23
CA LEU A 140 -1.88 -17.50 -11.02
C LEU A 140 -2.88 -18.57 -10.53
N ARG A 141 -2.89 -19.75 -11.16
CA ARG A 141 -3.76 -20.87 -10.75
C ARG A 141 -3.50 -21.27 -9.31
N HIS A 142 -2.23 -21.33 -8.91
CA HIS A 142 -1.84 -21.61 -7.53
C HIS A 142 -2.40 -20.57 -6.56
N ARG A 143 -2.34 -19.28 -6.90
CA ARG A 143 -2.81 -18.17 -6.03
C ARG A 143 -4.32 -18.13 -5.83
N VAL A 144 -5.09 -18.64 -6.78
CA VAL A 144 -6.56 -18.73 -6.70
C VAL A 144 -7.05 -20.18 -6.46
N ALA A 145 -6.15 -21.06 -6.02
CA ALA A 145 -6.47 -22.45 -5.73
C ALA A 145 -7.43 -22.60 -4.53
N PRO A 146 -8.15 -23.73 -4.41
CA PRO A 146 -9.13 -23.95 -3.33
C PRO A 146 -8.57 -23.91 -1.90
N ASP A 147 -7.26 -24.10 -1.72
CA ASP A 147 -6.55 -24.00 -0.44
C ASP A 147 -6.01 -22.57 -0.18
N ARG A 148 -6.42 -21.60 -0.99
CA ARG A 148 -6.11 -20.17 -0.86
C ARG A 148 -7.35 -19.33 -1.09
N ARG A 149 -7.31 -18.07 -0.67
CA ARG A 149 -8.35 -17.11 -1.04
C ARG A 149 -7.72 -15.90 -1.71
N CYS A 150 -8.33 -15.51 -2.81
CA CYS A 150 -8.05 -14.25 -3.48
C CYS A 150 -9.36 -13.48 -3.54
N TYR A 151 -9.33 -12.20 -3.17
CA TYR A 151 -10.49 -11.32 -3.26
C TYR A 151 -10.14 -10.07 -4.06
N ALA A 152 -11.15 -9.47 -4.67
CA ALA A 152 -11.06 -8.16 -5.26
C ALA A 152 -12.17 -7.23 -4.78
N TYR A 153 -11.80 -5.97 -4.59
CA TYR A 153 -12.75 -4.88 -4.39
C TYR A 153 -13.12 -4.23 -5.72
N PHE A 154 -14.41 -4.02 -5.93
CA PHE A 154 -14.97 -3.33 -7.09
C PHE A 154 -15.82 -2.15 -6.64
N HIS A 155 -15.81 -1.07 -7.40
CA HIS A 155 -16.81 -0.02 -7.24
C HIS A 155 -18.02 -0.37 -8.13
N PRO A 156 -19.28 -0.18 -7.67
CA PRO A 156 -20.48 -0.50 -8.46
C PRO A 156 -20.53 0.20 -9.83
N GLN A 157 -19.97 1.41 -9.93
CA GLN A 157 -19.84 2.17 -11.19
C GLN A 157 -18.61 1.78 -12.03
N MET A 158 -17.76 0.86 -11.56
CA MET A 158 -16.59 0.33 -12.26
C MET A 158 -16.50 -1.21 -12.14
N PRO A 159 -17.56 -1.96 -12.50
CA PRO A 159 -17.69 -3.38 -12.15
C PRO A 159 -16.68 -4.30 -12.84
N GLY A 160 -16.09 -3.85 -13.95
CA GLY A 160 -15.05 -4.59 -14.68
C GLY A 160 -13.62 -4.21 -14.29
N VAL A 161 -13.43 -3.32 -13.32
CA VAL A 161 -12.11 -2.82 -12.91
C VAL A 161 -11.88 -3.20 -11.44
N PRO A 162 -11.09 -4.26 -11.16
CA PRO A 162 -10.71 -4.56 -9.78
C PRO A 162 -9.84 -3.43 -9.28
N LEU A 163 -10.12 -2.91 -8.09
CA LEU A 163 -9.40 -1.77 -7.52
C LEU A 163 -8.27 -2.22 -6.60
N ILE A 164 -8.55 -3.25 -5.81
CA ILE A 164 -7.64 -3.80 -4.81
C ILE A 164 -7.76 -5.30 -4.84
N PHE A 165 -6.63 -5.98 -4.91
CA PHE A 165 -6.55 -7.42 -4.72
C PHE A 165 -6.03 -7.75 -3.32
N VAL A 166 -6.56 -8.82 -2.74
CA VAL A 166 -6.14 -9.34 -1.44
C VAL A 166 -5.91 -10.84 -1.62
N GLU A 167 -4.66 -11.27 -1.49
CA GLU A 167 -4.27 -12.68 -1.53
C GLU A 167 -3.99 -13.20 -0.11
N VAL A 168 -4.59 -14.35 0.20
CA VAL A 168 -4.60 -14.96 1.52
C VAL A 168 -4.17 -16.42 1.41
N ALA A 169 -3.16 -16.77 2.21
CA ALA A 169 -2.74 -18.15 2.43
C ALA A 169 -3.14 -18.60 3.83
N PHE A 170 -3.35 -19.90 4.02
CA PHE A 170 -3.66 -20.47 5.32
C PHE A 170 -2.49 -21.24 5.91
N ALA A 171 -2.35 -21.19 7.23
CA ALA A 171 -1.26 -21.88 7.92
C ALA A 171 -1.66 -22.30 9.34
N SER A 172 -0.91 -23.25 9.90
CA SER A 172 -1.02 -23.64 11.31
C SER A 172 -0.34 -22.65 12.26
N GLN A 173 0.62 -21.88 11.75
CA GLN A 173 1.39 -20.87 12.48
C GLN A 173 1.55 -19.58 11.67
N MET A 174 1.91 -18.48 12.32
CA MET A 174 2.18 -17.21 11.64
C MET A 174 3.39 -17.34 10.70
N ALA A 175 3.19 -17.11 9.40
CA ALA A 175 4.23 -17.23 8.40
C ALA A 175 5.35 -16.19 8.58
N ASP A 176 6.59 -16.60 8.31
CA ASP A 176 7.80 -15.78 8.38
C ASP A 176 8.64 -15.79 7.09
N ASN A 177 8.23 -16.56 6.09
CA ASN A 177 8.93 -16.68 4.82
C ASN A 177 7.95 -16.71 3.65
N VAL A 178 8.11 -15.79 2.70
CA VAL A 178 7.17 -15.66 1.59
C VAL A 178 7.44 -16.64 0.46
N GLN A 179 8.69 -17.10 0.30
CA GLN A 179 9.00 -18.15 -0.67
C GLN A 179 8.22 -19.44 -0.35
N VAL A 180 8.08 -19.81 0.93
CA VAL A 180 7.26 -20.95 1.35
C VAL A 180 5.79 -20.76 0.96
N LEU A 181 5.26 -19.54 1.09
CA LEU A 181 3.88 -19.25 0.68
C LEU A 181 3.70 -19.24 -0.83
N LEU A 182 4.73 -18.99 -1.63
CA LEU A 182 4.63 -18.91 -3.09
C LEU A 182 5.05 -20.20 -3.80
N ASP A 183 5.64 -21.15 -3.07
CA ASP A 183 6.11 -22.42 -3.63
C ASP A 183 4.93 -23.29 -4.07
N SER A 184 4.79 -23.47 -5.39
CA SER A 184 3.75 -24.30 -6.00
C SER A 184 4.10 -25.79 -6.02
N THR A 185 5.31 -26.17 -5.60
CA THR A 185 5.74 -27.57 -5.49
C THR A 185 5.36 -28.20 -4.15
N LEU A 186 5.02 -27.37 -3.16
CA LEU A 186 4.54 -27.83 -1.86
C LEU A 186 3.12 -28.39 -1.98
N PRO A 187 2.76 -29.40 -1.15
CA PRO A 187 1.40 -29.92 -1.13
C PRO A 187 0.39 -28.83 -0.73
N PRO A 188 -0.86 -28.90 -1.24
CA PRO A 188 -1.92 -27.98 -0.85
C PRO A 188 -2.13 -27.92 0.66
N GLN A 189 -2.52 -26.77 1.16
CA GLN A 189 -2.75 -26.57 2.60
C GLN A 189 -4.00 -27.32 3.06
N ASP A 190 -3.87 -27.99 4.20
CA ASP A 190 -4.98 -28.64 4.89
C ASP A 190 -5.79 -27.58 5.67
N LEU A 191 -6.91 -27.15 5.09
CA LEU A 191 -7.77 -26.11 5.68
C LEU A 191 -8.35 -26.51 7.04
N ASP A 192 -8.45 -27.80 7.37
CA ASP A 192 -8.92 -28.23 8.70
C ASP A 192 -7.91 -27.93 9.80
N LYS A 193 -6.64 -27.88 9.45
CA LYS A 193 -5.52 -27.53 10.34
C LYS A 193 -5.20 -26.04 10.34
N ALA A 194 -5.81 -25.26 9.44
CA ALA A 194 -5.61 -23.82 9.37
C ALA A 194 -6.07 -23.14 10.66
N ARG A 195 -5.18 -22.34 11.25
CA ARG A 195 -5.49 -21.46 12.40
C ARG A 195 -5.18 -20.00 12.10
N TRP A 196 -4.31 -19.77 11.12
CA TRP A 196 -3.88 -18.47 10.66
C TRP A 196 -4.35 -18.22 9.23
N ALA A 197 -4.89 -17.03 9.00
CA ALA A 197 -5.00 -16.44 7.67
C ALA A 197 -3.87 -15.41 7.49
N ILE A 198 -3.06 -15.62 6.46
CA ILE A 198 -1.88 -14.81 6.14
C ILE A 198 -2.13 -14.00 4.88
N PHE A 199 -2.29 -12.70 5.04
CA PHE A 199 -2.37 -11.73 3.94
C PHE A 199 -0.96 -11.47 3.40
N TYR A 200 -0.58 -12.16 2.33
CA TYR A 200 0.77 -12.08 1.78
C TYR A 200 0.89 -11.14 0.56
N SER A 201 -0.23 -10.76 -0.05
CA SER A 201 -0.25 -9.70 -1.06
C SER A 201 -1.52 -8.85 -0.95
N ILE A 202 -1.33 -7.53 -0.99
CA ILE A 202 -2.40 -6.54 -1.12
C ILE A 202 -1.95 -5.50 -2.14
N SER A 203 -2.61 -5.47 -3.29
CA SER A 203 -2.18 -4.69 -4.46
C SER A 203 -3.28 -3.72 -4.88
N ASN A 204 -2.96 -2.41 -4.93
CA ASN A 204 -3.81 -1.41 -5.58
C ASN A 204 -3.49 -1.40 -7.08
N THR A 205 -4.50 -1.65 -7.90
CA THR A 205 -4.35 -1.83 -9.34
C THR A 205 -4.41 -0.52 -10.11
N GLN A 206 -4.91 0.55 -9.50
CA GLN A 206 -5.21 1.80 -10.18
C GLN A 206 -4.18 2.86 -9.81
N PRO A 207 -3.28 3.28 -10.74
CA PRO A 207 -2.29 4.31 -10.47
C PRO A 207 -2.91 5.63 -10.00
N GLY A 208 -4.11 5.95 -10.50
CA GLY A 208 -4.89 7.12 -10.09
C GLY A 208 -5.42 7.06 -8.67
N LEU A 209 -5.49 5.88 -8.05
CA LEU A 209 -5.87 5.69 -6.65
C LEU A 209 -4.65 5.56 -5.72
N LYS A 210 -3.44 5.81 -6.22
CA LYS A 210 -2.23 5.78 -5.37
C LYS A 210 -2.37 6.80 -4.23
N GLY A 211 -2.17 6.32 -3.00
CA GLY A 211 -2.27 7.13 -1.78
C GLY A 211 -3.69 7.45 -1.33
N ILE A 212 -4.72 7.00 -2.05
CA ILE A 212 -6.10 7.09 -1.57
C ILE A 212 -6.29 6.07 -0.44
N SER A 213 -6.83 6.54 0.68
CA SER A 213 -7.31 5.64 1.73
C SER A 213 -8.67 5.11 1.31
N PHE A 214 -8.84 3.79 1.33
CA PHE A 214 -10.13 3.13 1.13
C PHE A 214 -10.90 2.98 2.45
N GLY A 215 -10.53 3.75 3.48
CA GLY A 215 -11.03 3.56 4.85
C GLY A 215 -10.22 2.53 5.64
N ASN A 216 -10.51 2.44 6.93
CA ASN A 216 -9.69 1.72 7.91
C ASN A 216 -10.12 0.24 8.11
N PHE A 217 -11.05 -0.26 7.29
CA PHE A 217 -11.69 -1.57 7.48
C PHE A 217 -11.64 -2.46 6.25
N LEU A 218 -10.67 -2.23 5.36
CA LEU A 218 -10.52 -3.04 4.16
C LEU A 218 -10.30 -4.52 4.48
N LEU A 219 -9.41 -4.81 5.43
CA LEU A 219 -9.17 -6.20 5.83
C LEU A 219 -10.28 -6.75 6.71
N LYS A 220 -10.98 -5.92 7.48
CA LYS A 220 -12.07 -6.37 8.36
C LYS A 220 -13.15 -7.14 7.58
N ARG A 221 -13.60 -6.60 6.44
CA ARG A 221 -14.58 -7.29 5.57
C ARG A 221 -14.06 -8.61 5.00
N VAL A 222 -12.77 -8.67 4.65
CA VAL A 222 -12.15 -9.92 4.18
C VAL A 222 -12.08 -10.94 5.32
N VAL A 223 -11.75 -10.50 6.53
CA VAL A 223 -11.73 -11.35 7.73
C VAL A 223 -13.14 -11.88 8.06
N GLU A 224 -14.17 -11.04 8.00
CA GLU A 224 -15.57 -11.45 8.20
C GLU A 224 -15.96 -12.54 7.19
N GLN A 225 -15.68 -12.33 5.90
CA GLN A 225 -15.93 -13.33 4.85
C GLN A 225 -15.17 -14.65 5.10
N LEU A 226 -13.91 -14.57 5.56
CA LEU A 226 -13.10 -15.74 5.89
C LEU A 226 -13.63 -16.49 7.11
N LEU A 227 -14.19 -15.79 8.11
CA LEU A 227 -14.76 -16.40 9.30
C LEU A 227 -16.09 -17.08 9.04
N GLU A 228 -16.90 -16.54 8.12
CA GLU A 228 -18.11 -17.20 7.63
C GLU A 228 -17.80 -18.53 6.94
N GLU A 229 -16.73 -18.55 6.13
CA GLU A 229 -16.34 -19.72 5.36
C GLU A 229 -15.51 -20.74 6.17
N LEU A 230 -14.59 -20.25 7.01
CA LEU A 230 -13.65 -21.04 7.80
C LEU A 230 -13.70 -20.62 9.28
N PRO A 231 -14.76 -21.01 10.04
CA PRO A 231 -14.94 -20.58 11.43
C PRO A 231 -13.85 -21.02 12.41
N LYS A 232 -12.97 -21.95 12.00
CA LYS A 232 -11.84 -22.45 12.83
C LYS A 232 -10.65 -21.49 12.85
N LEU A 233 -10.62 -20.47 11.99
CA LEU A 233 -9.57 -19.46 11.97
C LEU A 233 -9.58 -18.66 13.29
N LYS A 234 -8.39 -18.41 13.83
CA LYS A 234 -8.24 -17.73 15.13
C LYS A 234 -7.40 -16.46 15.05
N ALA A 235 -6.54 -16.36 14.04
CA ALA A 235 -5.56 -15.28 13.96
C ALA A 235 -5.37 -14.81 12.51
N PHE A 236 -5.17 -13.51 12.39
CA PHE A 236 -5.11 -12.81 11.11
C PHE A 236 -3.85 -11.95 11.11
N ALA A 237 -2.91 -12.27 10.22
CA ALA A 237 -1.66 -11.53 10.11
C ALA A 237 -1.31 -11.31 8.65
N THR A 238 -0.48 -10.32 8.38
CA THR A 238 0.13 -10.16 7.05
C THR A 238 1.52 -10.77 7.05
N LEU A 239 2.09 -10.98 5.86
CA LEU A 239 3.53 -11.08 5.66
C LEU A 239 3.92 -10.02 4.63
N SER A 240 4.27 -8.82 5.11
CA SER A 240 4.36 -7.61 4.29
C SER A 240 5.81 -7.21 4.00
N PRO A 241 6.11 -6.63 2.81
CA PRO A 241 7.42 -6.09 2.50
C PRO A 241 7.69 -4.78 3.25
N ILE A 242 8.96 -4.34 3.24
CA ILE A 242 9.41 -3.07 3.83
C ILE A 242 10.09 -2.21 2.76
N PRO A 243 9.35 -1.71 1.75
CA PRO A 243 9.90 -1.27 0.46
C PRO A 243 10.87 -0.09 0.52
N GLY A 244 10.77 0.78 1.54
CA GLY A 244 11.60 1.97 1.67
C GLY A 244 12.76 1.85 2.67
N PHE A 245 13.01 0.66 3.22
CA PHE A 245 13.98 0.48 4.30
C PHE A 245 15.42 0.78 3.87
N THR A 246 15.88 0.19 2.77
CA THR A 246 17.27 0.39 2.30
C THR A 246 17.53 1.84 1.90
N ASP A 247 16.58 2.49 1.23
CA ASP A 247 16.64 3.91 0.87
C ASP A 247 16.65 4.84 2.09
N TRP A 248 15.89 4.51 3.14
CA TRP A 248 15.91 5.24 4.40
C TRP A 248 17.23 5.04 5.15
N LEU A 249 17.68 3.79 5.27
CA LEU A 249 18.89 3.44 5.99
C LEU A 249 20.11 4.06 5.32
N GLY A 250 20.20 3.99 3.98
CA GLY A 250 21.31 4.57 3.21
C GLY A 250 21.46 6.09 3.32
N LYS A 251 20.49 6.80 3.90
CA LYS A 251 20.54 8.24 4.19
C LYS A 251 20.97 8.56 5.62
N GLN A 252 21.09 7.56 6.49
CA GLN A 252 21.50 7.75 7.88
C GLN A 252 23.02 7.87 7.97
N ASP A 253 23.49 8.85 8.75
CA ASP A 253 24.90 8.96 9.10
C ASP A 253 25.31 7.90 10.15
N ALA A 254 26.62 7.75 10.37
CA ALA A 254 27.16 6.78 11.30
C ALA A 254 26.70 6.99 12.75
N GLN A 255 26.45 8.24 13.16
CA GLN A 255 26.03 8.55 14.53
C GLN A 255 24.57 8.16 14.77
N ALA A 256 23.69 8.45 13.81
CA ALA A 256 22.29 8.06 13.84
C ALA A 256 22.14 6.52 13.86
N VAL A 257 22.92 5.81 13.04
CA VAL A 257 22.89 4.36 13.03
C VAL A 257 23.42 3.75 14.33
N GLU A 258 24.53 4.26 14.87
CA GLU A 258 25.09 3.79 16.14
C GLU A 258 24.09 3.97 17.30
N ALA A 259 23.38 5.09 17.31
CA ALA A 259 22.37 5.39 18.32
C ALA A 259 21.20 4.37 18.31
N ILE A 260 20.89 3.81 17.14
CA ILE A 260 19.85 2.79 16.99
C ILE A 260 20.39 1.40 17.34
N VAL A 261 21.59 1.04 16.88
CA VAL A 261 22.12 -0.33 16.98
C VAL A 261 22.64 -0.68 18.38
N ARG A 262 23.12 0.29 19.16
CA ARG A 262 23.70 0.04 20.49
C ARG A 262 22.67 -0.51 21.49
N GLU A 263 23.04 -1.62 22.15
CA GLU A 263 22.24 -2.28 23.20
C GLU A 263 22.17 -1.48 24.50
N ASP A 264 23.27 -0.84 24.86
CA ASP A 264 23.45 -0.27 26.19
C ASP A 264 23.52 1.26 26.11
N LYS A 265 22.36 1.91 26.25
CA LYS A 265 22.24 3.39 26.22
C LYS A 265 22.94 4.06 27.41
N SER A 266 23.21 3.32 28.50
CA SER A 266 23.81 3.84 29.74
C SER A 266 25.31 4.15 29.61
N ARG A 267 26.04 3.36 28.78
CA ARG A 267 27.47 3.54 28.50
C ARG A 267 27.76 4.46 27.30
N ALA A 268 26.74 5.15 26.79
CA ALA A 268 26.83 5.93 25.56
C ALA A 268 27.71 7.20 25.68
N LYS A 269 27.90 7.74 26.88
CA LYS A 269 28.64 9.00 27.09
C LYS A 269 30.16 8.87 26.97
N ASP A 270 30.74 7.69 27.16
CA ASP A 270 32.18 7.60 27.46
C ASP A 270 33.07 7.06 26.32
N ARG A 271 32.52 6.57 25.21
CA ARG A 271 33.33 6.08 24.07
C ARG A 271 32.73 6.39 22.70
N LYS A 272 33.25 7.45 22.05
CA LYS A 272 33.21 7.59 20.60
C LYS A 272 34.02 6.43 20.01
N ARG A 273 33.35 5.51 19.32
CA ARG A 273 34.04 4.49 18.52
C ARG A 273 34.42 5.14 17.21
N GLU A 274 35.70 5.13 16.86
CA GLU A 274 36.13 5.50 15.53
C GLU A 274 35.78 4.38 14.54
N GLY A 275 35.45 4.73 13.30
CA GLY A 275 35.16 3.77 12.23
C GLY A 275 33.79 3.08 12.27
N VAL A 276 32.79 3.63 12.98
CA VAL A 276 31.42 3.07 12.96
C VAL A 276 30.83 3.19 11.54
N PRO A 277 30.25 2.11 10.99
CA PRO A 277 29.64 2.15 9.66
C PRO A 277 28.41 3.05 9.60
N ASP A 278 28.33 3.85 8.53
CA ASP A 278 27.14 4.59 8.14
C ASP A 278 26.03 3.66 7.60
N GLY A 279 24.91 4.27 7.24
CA GLY A 279 23.75 3.59 6.69
C GLY A 279 24.04 2.75 5.44
N GLN A 280 24.82 3.25 4.49
CA GLN A 280 25.12 2.52 3.25
C GLN A 280 25.96 1.27 3.53
N ARG A 281 26.96 1.39 4.40
CA ARG A 281 27.77 0.25 4.85
C ARG A 281 26.92 -0.79 5.58
N TRP A 282 25.94 -0.36 6.36
CA TRP A 282 24.98 -1.27 6.99
C TRP A 282 24.06 -1.96 5.98
N VAL A 283 23.54 -1.27 4.97
CA VAL A 283 22.75 -1.90 3.89
C VAL A 283 23.57 -3.03 3.24
N ALA A 284 24.81 -2.76 2.85
CA ALA A 284 25.68 -3.78 2.26
C ALA A 284 25.94 -4.96 3.22
N ARG A 285 26.18 -4.68 4.50
CA ARG A 285 26.41 -5.70 5.54
C ARG A 285 25.18 -6.59 5.76
N LEU A 286 23.99 -6.00 5.85
CA LEU A 286 22.72 -6.71 6.05
C LEU A 286 22.38 -7.55 4.81
N ALA A 287 22.51 -6.99 3.61
CA ALA A 287 22.25 -7.70 2.35
C ALA A 287 23.19 -8.91 2.15
N LYS A 288 24.47 -8.78 2.51
CA LYS A 288 25.43 -9.90 2.51
C LYS A 288 25.05 -10.96 3.53
N ALA A 289 24.68 -10.55 4.75
CA ALA A 289 24.31 -11.48 5.81
C ALA A 289 23.04 -12.29 5.47
N ALA A 290 22.04 -11.65 4.85
CA ALA A 290 20.79 -12.29 4.45
C ALA A 290 20.96 -13.41 3.41
N GLN A 291 22.06 -13.41 2.64
CA GLN A 291 22.35 -14.42 1.60
C GLN A 291 23.29 -15.54 2.09
N GLY A 292 23.67 -15.54 3.37
CA GLY A 292 24.62 -16.52 3.89
C GLY A 292 24.48 -16.73 5.39
N LYS A 293 25.59 -17.10 6.05
CA LYS A 293 25.60 -17.26 7.50
C LYS A 293 25.45 -15.89 8.17
N THR A 294 24.29 -15.65 8.77
CA THR A 294 24.00 -14.41 9.48
C THR A 294 24.56 -14.46 10.91
N PRO A 295 25.47 -13.55 11.32
CA PRO A 295 25.83 -13.41 12.74
C PRO A 295 24.67 -12.81 13.54
N ASP A 296 24.38 -13.33 14.73
CA ASP A 296 23.25 -12.86 15.58
C ASP A 296 23.31 -11.37 15.91
N VAL A 297 24.51 -10.81 16.06
CA VAL A 297 24.71 -9.37 16.29
C VAL A 297 24.22 -8.55 15.10
N VAL A 298 24.46 -9.03 13.87
CA VAL A 298 24.01 -8.35 12.64
C VAL A 298 22.50 -8.48 12.48
N LYS A 299 21.94 -9.66 12.77
CA LYS A 299 20.49 -9.87 12.75
C LYS A 299 19.77 -8.94 13.73
N ARG A 300 20.23 -8.87 14.98
CA ARG A 300 19.68 -7.97 16.01
C ARG A 300 19.79 -6.50 15.62
N ALA A 301 20.93 -6.09 15.06
CA ALA A 301 21.10 -4.73 14.55
C ALA A 301 20.13 -4.42 13.41
N GLY A 302 19.94 -5.36 12.47
CA GLY A 302 18.97 -5.24 11.37
C GLY A 302 17.55 -5.07 11.89
N PHE A 303 17.14 -5.86 12.89
CA PHE A 303 15.84 -5.72 13.53
C PHE A 303 15.64 -4.38 14.25
N ARG A 304 16.66 -3.86 14.95
CA ARG A 304 16.61 -2.51 15.54
C ARG A 304 16.38 -1.43 14.50
N LEU A 305 17.15 -1.48 13.42
CA LEU A 305 17.04 -0.52 12.33
C LEU A 305 15.67 -0.59 11.66
N ALA A 306 15.20 -1.79 11.34
CA ALA A 306 13.88 -2.00 10.75
C ALA A 306 12.75 -1.54 11.69
N ALA A 307 12.81 -1.87 12.98
CA ALA A 307 11.82 -1.41 13.95
C ALA A 307 11.84 0.11 14.12
N CYS A 308 13.02 0.75 14.14
CA CYS A 308 13.14 2.20 14.16
C CYS A 308 12.51 2.84 12.92
N TYR A 309 12.77 2.29 11.75
CA TYR A 309 12.18 2.74 10.49
C TYR A 309 10.65 2.63 10.48
N LEU A 310 10.11 1.46 10.84
CA LEU A 310 8.66 1.21 10.85
C LEU A 310 7.91 2.07 11.86
N LYS A 311 8.55 2.47 12.97
CA LYS A 311 8.00 3.40 13.96
C LYS A 311 8.13 4.88 13.56
N SER A 312 8.96 5.19 12.56
CA SER A 312 9.26 6.57 12.20
C SER A 312 8.02 7.25 11.60
N MET A 313 7.70 8.44 12.09
CA MET A 313 6.56 9.25 11.64
C MET A 313 7.06 10.52 10.95
N LYS A 314 6.35 10.95 9.89
CA LYS A 314 6.57 12.22 9.21
C LYS A 314 5.23 12.85 8.87
N ASN A 315 5.02 14.10 9.27
CA ASN A 315 3.76 14.83 9.09
C ASN A 315 2.54 14.03 9.62
N GLY A 316 2.69 13.40 10.79
CA GLY A 316 1.62 12.60 11.42
C GLY A 316 1.38 11.22 10.81
N LEU A 317 2.18 10.77 9.83
CA LEU A 317 1.99 9.47 9.16
C LEU A 317 3.26 8.60 9.25
N PRO A 318 3.13 7.26 9.31
CA PRO A 318 4.28 6.37 9.21
C PRO A 318 5.06 6.63 7.92
N VAL A 319 6.39 6.62 8.00
CA VAL A 319 7.27 6.89 6.86
C VAL A 319 7.15 5.79 5.80
N ASP A 320 7.15 4.53 6.23
CA ASP A 320 6.95 3.39 5.34
C ASP A 320 5.49 3.35 4.83
N PRO A 321 5.26 3.26 3.51
CA PRO A 321 3.91 3.28 2.96
C PRO A 321 3.10 2.02 3.29
N VAL A 322 3.76 0.87 3.48
CA VAL A 322 3.10 -0.39 3.83
C VAL A 322 2.72 -0.40 5.31
N ALA A 323 3.60 0.11 6.18
CA ALA A 323 3.27 0.38 7.58
C ALA A 323 2.11 1.36 7.70
N ARG A 324 2.12 2.46 6.95
CA ARG A 324 1.02 3.43 6.92
C ARG A 324 -0.31 2.77 6.57
N PHE A 325 -0.31 1.89 5.58
CA PHE A 325 -1.51 1.16 5.19
C PHE A 325 -2.01 0.23 6.31
N HIS A 326 -1.17 -0.66 6.84
CA HIS A 326 -1.62 -1.65 7.82
C HIS A 326 -1.96 -1.04 9.18
N LEU A 327 -1.13 -0.12 9.67
CA LEU A 327 -1.41 0.62 10.90
C LEU A 327 -2.66 1.48 10.75
N GLY A 328 -2.87 2.09 9.59
CA GLY A 328 -4.09 2.83 9.25
C GLY A 328 -5.34 1.95 9.10
N ASN A 329 -5.19 0.62 9.12
CA ASN A 329 -6.29 -0.35 9.23
C ASN A 329 -6.36 -1.00 10.62
N GLY A 330 -5.73 -0.40 11.65
CA GLY A 330 -5.80 -0.87 13.03
C GLY A 330 -4.90 -2.05 13.37
N ALA A 331 -4.00 -2.45 12.47
CA ALA A 331 -3.04 -3.51 12.78
C ALA A 331 -1.94 -3.03 13.75
N ARG A 332 -1.26 -3.98 14.39
CA ARG A 332 -0.04 -3.73 15.16
C ARG A 332 1.18 -4.37 14.50
N ILE A 333 2.36 -3.77 14.68
CA ILE A 333 3.63 -4.36 14.23
C ILE A 333 3.94 -5.56 15.12
N GLU A 334 3.75 -6.77 14.62
CA GLU A 334 3.78 -7.99 15.44
C GLU A 334 5.16 -8.63 15.48
N ARG A 335 5.79 -8.83 14.32
CA ARG A 335 7.09 -9.53 14.24
C ARG A 335 7.89 -9.08 13.03
N LEU A 336 9.20 -8.92 13.21
CA LEU A 336 10.16 -8.78 12.12
C LEU A 336 10.72 -10.14 11.74
N ASN A 337 10.75 -10.42 10.44
CA ASN A 337 11.19 -11.69 9.88
C ASN A 337 12.48 -11.49 9.09
N TRP A 338 13.51 -12.27 9.42
CA TRP A 338 14.81 -12.19 8.78
C TRP A 338 14.90 -13.16 7.61
N ALA A 339 15.49 -12.74 6.48
CA ALA A 339 15.59 -13.55 5.27
C ALA A 339 14.22 -14.14 4.84
N ALA A 340 13.18 -13.33 5.02
CA ALA A 340 11.79 -13.66 4.76
C ALA A 340 11.41 -13.50 3.28
N ASP A 341 12.10 -12.61 2.56
CA ASP A 341 12.02 -12.48 1.11
C ASP A 341 13.42 -12.39 0.49
N THR A 342 13.97 -13.55 0.11
CA THR A 342 15.31 -13.64 -0.51
C THR A 342 15.31 -13.35 -2.01
N SER A 343 14.18 -12.92 -2.58
CA SER A 343 14.14 -12.49 -3.98
C SER A 343 15.04 -11.27 -4.22
N PRO A 344 15.46 -11.02 -5.48
CA PRO A 344 16.21 -9.80 -5.81
C PRO A 344 15.51 -8.52 -5.37
N LYS A 345 14.16 -8.50 -5.42
CA LYS A 345 13.35 -7.37 -4.96
C LYS A 345 13.41 -7.21 -3.44
N GLY A 346 13.19 -8.27 -2.67
CA GLY A 346 13.25 -8.24 -1.20
C GLY A 346 14.64 -7.86 -0.68
N LEU A 347 15.70 -8.37 -1.31
CA LEU A 347 17.08 -7.97 -1.00
C LEU A 347 17.32 -6.47 -1.24
N LYS A 348 16.85 -5.95 -2.38
CA LYS A 348 16.98 -4.53 -2.74
C LYS A 348 16.17 -3.61 -1.82
N GLN A 349 14.97 -4.02 -1.42
CA GLN A 349 14.04 -3.18 -0.67
C GLN A 349 14.34 -3.13 0.83
N SER A 350 14.68 -4.27 1.42
CA SER A 350 14.73 -4.42 2.87
C SER A 350 15.81 -5.36 3.39
N CYS A 351 16.82 -5.67 2.56
CA CYS A 351 17.82 -6.69 2.87
C CYS A 351 17.16 -8.04 3.24
N ALA A 352 16.11 -8.43 2.50
CA ALA A 352 15.30 -9.62 2.70
C ALA A 352 14.50 -9.67 4.01
N MET A 353 14.36 -8.57 4.73
CA MET A 353 13.47 -8.52 5.90
C MET A 353 12.02 -8.26 5.49
N MET A 354 11.09 -8.95 6.15
CA MET A 354 9.66 -8.68 6.07
C MET A 354 9.10 -8.44 7.47
N VAL A 355 7.84 -8.03 7.53
CA VAL A 355 7.15 -7.76 8.79
C VAL A 355 5.78 -8.43 8.79
N ASN A 356 5.40 -9.01 9.93
CA ASN A 356 4.03 -9.39 10.19
C ASN A 356 3.31 -8.21 10.86
N TYR A 357 2.18 -7.78 10.29
CA TYR A 357 1.20 -6.95 10.98
C TYR A 357 0.06 -7.86 11.47
N LEU A 358 -0.26 -7.82 12.76
CA LEU A 358 -1.37 -8.60 13.31
C LEU A 358 -2.64 -7.75 13.34
N TYR A 359 -3.74 -8.36 12.90
CA TYR A 359 -5.10 -7.83 12.97
C TYR A 359 -5.84 -8.52 14.11
N ASP A 360 -5.84 -7.85 15.25
CA ASP A 360 -6.64 -8.24 16.41
C ASP A 360 -7.97 -7.48 16.33
N LEU A 361 -9.07 -8.20 16.05
CA LEU A 361 -10.36 -7.60 15.71
C LEU A 361 -10.93 -6.73 16.84
N ASP A 362 -10.59 -7.06 18.09
CA ASP A 362 -11.05 -6.35 19.28
C ASP A 362 -10.19 -5.10 19.59
N GLU A 363 -8.99 -5.00 19.01
CA GLU A 363 -8.05 -3.88 19.25
C GLU A 363 -7.95 -2.88 18.09
N LEU A 364 -8.63 -3.11 16.95
CA LEU A 364 -8.45 -2.29 15.74
C LEU A 364 -8.64 -0.79 15.99
N ASP A 365 -9.74 -0.41 16.65
CA ASP A 365 -10.06 1.01 16.91
C ASP A 365 -9.10 1.64 17.92
N THR A 366 -8.71 0.90 18.95
CA THR A 366 -7.70 1.33 19.93
C THR A 366 -6.35 1.57 19.27
N ASN A 367 -5.93 0.66 18.38
CA ASN A 367 -4.69 0.78 17.62
C ASN A 367 -4.71 2.00 16.69
N LEU A 368 -5.85 2.28 16.04
CA LEU A 368 -6.04 3.48 15.22
C LEU A 368 -5.92 4.76 16.04
N GLN A 369 -6.54 4.81 17.22
CA GLN A 369 -6.43 5.97 18.11
C GLN A 369 -4.97 6.23 18.50
N HIS A 370 -4.25 5.17 18.88
CA HIS A 370 -2.82 5.27 19.19
C HIS A 370 -1.97 5.75 18.01
N LEU A 371 -2.29 5.32 16.78
CA LEU A 371 -1.62 5.81 15.58
C LEU A 371 -1.84 7.32 15.39
N ASN A 372 -3.08 7.80 15.58
CA ASN A 372 -3.41 9.22 15.49
C ASN A 372 -2.65 10.07 16.53
N ASP A 373 -2.38 9.49 17.70
CA ASP A 373 -1.53 10.09 18.75
C ASP A 373 -0.02 10.00 18.44
N GLY A 374 0.36 9.47 17.27
CA GLY A 374 1.75 9.30 16.84
C GLY A 374 2.48 8.12 17.48
N LYS A 375 1.75 7.18 18.08
CA LYS A 375 2.29 6.04 18.85
C LYS A 375 1.81 4.71 18.23
N PRO A 376 2.38 4.28 17.09
CA PRO A 376 1.98 3.03 16.46
C PRO A 376 2.20 1.84 17.39
N GLN A 377 1.22 0.94 17.44
CA GLN A 377 1.24 -0.23 18.33
C GLN A 377 2.22 -1.29 17.84
N ILE A 378 2.98 -1.86 18.79
CA ILE A 378 4.03 -2.85 18.54
C ILE A 378 3.90 -4.00 19.54
N SER A 379 4.26 -5.21 19.14
CA SER A 379 4.33 -6.35 20.07
C SER A 379 5.47 -6.19 21.08
N ARG A 380 5.41 -6.94 22.19
CA ARG A 380 6.52 -7.04 23.14
C ARG A 380 7.81 -7.56 22.47
N GLY A 381 7.69 -8.44 21.48
CA GLY A 381 8.83 -8.98 20.75
C GLY A 381 9.56 -7.90 19.97
N VAL A 382 8.81 -7.05 19.27
CA VAL A 382 9.35 -5.89 18.54
C VAL A 382 9.88 -4.84 19.53
N GLY A 383 9.17 -4.55 20.61
CA GLY A 383 9.60 -3.61 21.65
C GLY A 383 10.94 -3.97 22.31
N ARG A 384 11.26 -5.26 22.47
CA ARG A 384 12.56 -5.71 23.01
C ARG A 384 13.73 -5.49 22.05
N VAL A 385 13.46 -5.47 20.75
CA VAL A 385 14.47 -5.24 19.71
C VAL A 385 14.45 -3.81 19.18
N ALA A 386 13.61 -2.91 19.69
CA ALA A 386 13.41 -1.56 19.14
C ALA A 386 13.77 -0.45 20.14
#